data_AF-A0A2D7KZI3-F1
#
_entry.id   AF-A0A2D7KZI3-F1
#
_cell.length_a   1.000
_cell.length_b   1.000
_cell.length_c   1.000
_cell.angle_alpha   90.00
_cell.angle_beta   90.00
_cell.angle_gamma   90.00
#
_symmetry.space_group_name_H-M   'P 1'
#
loop_
_entity.id
_entity.type
_entity.pdbx_description
1 polymer ?
#
loop_
_entity_poly.entity_id
_entity_poly.type
_entity_poly.pdbx_seq_one_letter_code
_entity_poly.pdbx_strand_id
1 'polypeptide(L)'
;MIYKRHANQARLLKATVAKLALQLFHDVRLLFFISLSISSFLTFAAEPTISLVKDDVVVFLGGTDMVRAQRSGHLETLLTWHFREETPKFRDMSWEADTVFALG
;
A
#
# COMPACT_ATOMS: atom_id res chain seq x y z
N MET A 1 24.50 -41.51 -45.23
CA MET A 1 23.15 -41.23 -44.67
C MET A 1 23.16 -41.02 -43.15
N ILE A 2 24.00 -41.74 -42.40
CA ILE A 2 24.10 -41.69 -40.92
C ILE A 2 24.52 -40.31 -40.37
N TYR A 3 25.50 -39.64 -41.00
CA TYR A 3 26.00 -38.32 -40.57
C TYR A 3 24.91 -37.23 -40.50
N LYS A 4 24.01 -37.15 -41.49
CA LYS A 4 22.88 -36.20 -41.49
C LYS A 4 21.88 -36.47 -40.35
N ARG A 5 21.76 -37.73 -39.92
CA ARG A 5 20.84 -38.12 -38.83
C ARG A 5 21.34 -37.64 -37.46
N HIS A 6 22.65 -37.73 -37.20
CA HIS A 6 23.25 -37.22 -35.96
C HIS A 6 23.21 -35.69 -35.88
N ALA A 7 23.47 -34.99 -36.99
CA ALA A 7 23.36 -33.53 -37.04
C ALA A 7 21.93 -33.04 -36.77
N ASN A 8 20.92 -33.74 -37.32
CA ASN A 8 19.52 -33.43 -37.05
C ASN A 8 19.12 -33.73 -35.60
N GLN A 9 19.60 -34.83 -34.99
CA GLN A 9 19.33 -35.12 -33.58
C GLN A 9 19.96 -34.09 -32.63
N ALA A 10 21.19 -33.66 -32.88
CA ALA A 10 21.82 -32.59 -32.10
C ALA A 10 21.06 -31.26 -32.22
N ARG A 11 20.50 -30.97 -33.39
CA ARG A 11 19.68 -29.76 -33.63
C ARG A 11 18.35 -29.82 -32.88
N LEU A 12 17.70 -30.99 -32.87
CA LEU A 12 16.46 -31.22 -32.14
C LEU A 12 16.68 -31.14 -30.63
N LEU A 13 17.76 -31.72 -30.11
CA LEU A 13 18.10 -31.63 -28.68
C LEU A 13 18.29 -30.16 -28.25
N LYS A 14 19.07 -29.39 -29.02
CA LYS A 14 19.27 -27.95 -28.75
C LYS A 14 17.97 -27.16 -28.79
N ALA A 15 17.08 -27.44 -29.74
CA ALA A 15 15.77 -26.79 -29.83
C ALA A 15 14.87 -27.13 -28.64
N THR A 16 14.86 -28.39 -28.19
CA THR A 16 14.10 -28.81 -27.01
C THR A 16 14.61 -28.17 -25.73
N VAL A 17 15.94 -28.12 -25.53
CA VAL A 17 16.56 -27.46 -24.36
C VAL A 17 16.26 -25.95 -24.37
N ALA A 18 16.36 -25.29 -25.53
CA ALA A 18 16.04 -23.87 -25.66
C ALA A 18 14.56 -23.59 -25.38
N LYS A 19 13.65 -24.45 -25.86
CA LYS A 19 12.21 -24.35 -25.57
C LYS A 19 11.91 -24.54 -24.09
N LEU A 20 12.56 -25.50 -23.45
CA LEU A 20 12.43 -25.73 -22.00
C LEU A 20 12.95 -24.54 -21.20
N ALA A 21 14.09 -23.96 -21.58
CA ALA A 21 14.66 -22.78 -20.94
C ALA A 21 13.78 -21.54 -21.10
N LEU A 22 13.19 -21.34 -22.28
CA LEU A 22 12.26 -20.24 -22.55
C LEU A 22 10.97 -20.39 -21.71
N GLN A 23 10.47 -21.63 -21.59
CA GLN A 23 9.31 -21.95 -20.77
C GLN A 23 9.58 -21.68 -19.29
N LEU A 24 10.70 -22.18 -18.77
CA LEU A 24 11.13 -21.93 -17.39
C LEU A 24 11.29 -20.43 -17.11
N PHE A 25 11.85 -19.66 -18.05
CA PHE A 25 11.99 -18.21 -17.91
C PHE A 25 10.64 -17.50 -17.86
N HIS A 26 9.68 -17.94 -18.67
CA HIS A 26 8.31 -17.41 -18.67
C HIS A 26 7.58 -17.72 -17.34
N ASP A 27 7.70 -18.96 -16.85
CA ASP A 27 7.05 -19.40 -15.62
C ASP A 27 7.60 -18.66 -14.39
N VAL A 28 8.92 -18.47 -14.28
CA VAL A 28 9.55 -17.69 -13.20
C VAL A 28 9.10 -16.23 -13.24
N ARG A 29 9.02 -15.64 -14.44
CA ARG A 29 8.55 -14.26 -14.62
C ARG A 29 7.09 -14.10 -14.21
N LEU A 30 6.22 -15.04 -14.60
CA LEU A 30 4.81 -15.03 -14.21
C LEU A 30 4.65 -15.13 -12.68
N LEU A 31 5.37 -16.05 -12.04
CA LEU A 31 5.37 -16.20 -10.59
C LEU A 31 5.87 -14.94 -9.87
N PHE A 32 6.88 -14.26 -10.41
CA PHE A 32 7.38 -13.00 -9.88
C PHE A 32 6.31 -11.89 -9.95
N PHE A 33 5.63 -11.74 -11.10
CA PHE A 33 4.55 -10.76 -11.22
C PHE A 33 3.36 -11.05 -10.30
N ILE A 34 3.01 -12.34 -10.12
CA ILE A 34 1.95 -12.75 -9.20
C ILE A 34 2.36 -12.45 -7.75
N SER A 35 3.59 -12.79 -7.35
CA SER A 35 4.12 -12.50 -6.01
C SER A 35 4.14 -10.99 -5.71
N LEU A 36 4.58 -10.17 -6.68
CA LEU A 36 4.61 -8.72 -6.55
C LEU A 36 3.20 -8.13 -6.42
N SER A 37 2.24 -8.65 -7.19
CA SER A 37 0.84 -8.22 -7.13
C SER A 37 0.18 -8.61 -5.82
N ILE A 38 0.40 -9.83 -5.34
CA ILE A 38 -0.13 -10.33 -4.05
C ILE A 38 0.41 -9.50 -2.89
N SER A 39 1.71 -9.22 -2.87
CA SER A 39 2.35 -8.45 -1.80
C SER A 39 1.78 -7.02 -1.71
N SER A 40 1.54 -6.39 -2.85
CA SER A 40 0.93 -5.05 -2.93
C SER A 40 -0.50 -5.06 -2.37
N PHE A 41 -1.27 -6.11 -2.65
CA PHE A 41 -2.65 -6.24 -2.16
C PHE A 41 -2.72 -6.49 -0.65
N LEU A 42 -1.78 -7.27 -0.10
CA LEU A 42 -1.67 -7.53 1.34
C LEU A 42 -1.36 -6.25 2.15
N THR A 43 -0.50 -5.37 1.63
CA THR A 43 -0.19 -4.09 2.29
C THR A 43 -1.42 -3.16 2.35
N PHE A 44 -2.25 -3.14 1.32
CA PHE A 44 -3.47 -2.31 1.29
C PHE A 44 -4.55 -2.80 2.28
N ALA A 45 -4.61 -4.11 2.55
CA ALA A 45 -5.54 -4.65 3.54
C ALA A 45 -5.14 -4.33 5.00
N ALA A 46 -3.88 -3.97 5.25
CA ALA A 46 -3.39 -3.56 6.56
C ALA A 46 -3.63 -2.06 6.77
N GLU A 47 -4.90 -1.65 6.84
CA GLU A 47 -5.25 -0.29 7.25
C GLU A 47 -4.85 -0.10 8.74
N PRO A 48 -4.14 0.98 9.09
CA PRO A 48 -3.85 1.29 10.48
C PRO A 48 -5.16 1.60 11.21
N THR A 49 -5.61 0.65 12.04
CA THR A 49 -6.82 0.84 12.85
C THR A 49 -6.53 1.81 13.99
N ILE A 50 -7.24 2.94 14.02
CA ILE A 50 -7.33 3.81 15.18
C ILE A 50 -8.40 3.23 16.11
N SER A 51 -8.03 2.94 17.35
CA SER A 51 -8.97 2.52 18.40
C SER A 51 -9.05 3.64 19.43
N LEU A 52 -10.26 4.12 19.67
CA LEU A 52 -10.57 5.07 20.74
C LEU A 52 -11.42 4.37 21.79
N VAL A 53 -11.34 4.84 23.01
CA VAL A 53 -12.24 4.42 24.09
C VAL A 53 -12.97 5.64 24.66
N LYS A 54 -13.92 5.36 25.55
CA LYS A 54 -14.65 6.40 26.23
C LYS A 54 -13.72 7.36 26.97
N ASP A 55 -14.05 8.65 26.86
CA ASP A 55 -13.32 9.76 27.46
C ASP A 55 -11.92 10.06 26.88
N ASP A 56 -11.48 9.34 25.84
CA ASP A 56 -10.28 9.73 25.09
C ASP A 56 -10.41 11.15 24.54
N VAL A 57 -9.30 11.88 24.53
CA VAL A 57 -9.25 13.23 23.98
C VAL A 57 -8.46 13.21 22.68
N VAL A 58 -9.15 13.46 21.58
CA VAL A 58 -8.56 13.65 20.26
C VAL A 58 -8.33 15.15 20.05
N VAL A 59 -7.06 15.52 19.88
CA VAL A 59 -6.66 16.92 19.64
C VAL A 59 -6.32 17.11 18.17
N PHE A 60 -6.95 18.08 17.53
CA PHE A 60 -6.62 18.53 16.19
C PHE A 60 -5.55 19.62 16.26
N LEU A 61 -4.41 19.38 15.62
CA LEU A 61 -3.23 20.24 15.63
C LEU A 61 -2.80 20.60 14.20
N GLY A 62 -2.30 21.81 14.04
CA GLY A 62 -1.70 22.28 12.80
C GLY A 62 -2.02 23.73 12.47
N GLY A 63 -1.54 24.14 11.29
CA GLY A 63 -1.64 25.49 10.76
C GLY A 63 -3.01 25.88 10.20
N THR A 64 -2.99 26.86 9.30
CA THR A 64 -4.17 27.42 8.63
C THR A 64 -5.08 26.36 7.99
N ASP A 65 -4.53 25.27 7.45
CA ASP A 65 -5.32 24.20 6.85
C ASP A 65 -6.13 23.43 7.89
N MET A 66 -5.57 23.16 9.07
CA MET A 66 -6.30 22.51 10.16
C MET A 66 -7.36 23.44 10.73
N VAL A 67 -7.06 24.74 10.90
CA VAL A 67 -8.06 25.76 11.30
C VAL A 67 -9.26 25.75 10.36
N ARG A 68 -9.02 25.67 9.05
CA ARG A 68 -10.09 25.59 8.05
C ARG A 68 -10.83 24.25 8.09
N ALA A 69 -10.12 23.14 8.24
CA ALA A 69 -10.70 21.81 8.36
C ALA A 69 -11.62 21.72 9.60
N GLN A 70 -11.20 22.25 10.75
CA GLN A 70 -12.00 22.29 11.96
C GLN A 70 -13.22 23.19 11.83
N ARG A 71 -13.09 24.37 11.20
CA ARG A 71 -14.25 25.22 10.87
C ARG A 71 -15.30 24.52 10.00
N SER A 72 -14.89 23.57 9.16
CA SER A 72 -15.83 22.77 8.35
C SER A 72 -16.57 21.68 9.16
N GLY A 73 -16.00 21.23 10.28
CA GLY A 73 -16.53 20.14 11.10
C GLY A 73 -16.58 18.76 10.42
N HIS A 74 -16.10 18.64 9.18
CA HIS A 74 -16.28 17.43 8.37
C HIS A 74 -15.59 16.21 8.99
N LEU A 75 -14.32 16.35 9.37
CA LEU A 75 -13.55 15.27 9.99
C LEU A 75 -14.12 14.87 11.36
N GLU A 76 -14.46 15.84 12.20
CA GLU A 76 -15.07 15.59 13.51
C GLU A 76 -16.41 14.86 13.37
N THR A 77 -17.22 15.20 12.37
CA THR A 77 -18.48 14.51 12.09
C THR A 77 -18.26 13.05 11.73
N LEU A 78 -17.28 12.76 10.85
CA LEU A 78 -16.95 11.39 10.47
C LEU A 78 -16.42 10.57 11.66
N LEU A 79 -15.56 11.17 12.48
CA LEU A 79 -15.03 10.52 13.69
C LEU A 79 -16.13 10.28 14.72
N THR A 80 -17.01 11.26 14.94
CA THR A 80 -18.18 11.12 15.83
C THR A 80 -19.13 10.03 15.35
N TRP A 81 -19.34 9.91 14.04
CA TRP A 81 -20.17 8.86 13.45
C TRP A 81 -19.54 7.47 13.63
N HIS A 82 -18.24 7.36 13.37
CA HIS A 82 -17.51 6.09 13.46
C HIS A 82 -17.39 5.60 14.91
N PHE A 83 -17.10 6.52 15.85
CA PHE A 83 -16.90 6.24 17.28
C PHE A 83 -18.12 6.60 18.13
N ARG A 84 -19.33 6.37 17.61
CA ARG A 84 -20.59 6.79 18.25
C ARG A 84 -20.87 6.12 19.59
N GLU A 85 -20.32 4.92 19.81
CA GLU A 85 -20.52 4.14 21.04
C GLU A 85 -19.46 4.49 22.08
N GLU A 86 -18.24 4.79 21.63
CA GLU A 86 -17.11 5.17 22.47
C GLU A 86 -17.26 6.60 22.96
N THR A 87 -17.81 7.51 22.15
CA THR A 87 -18.04 8.93 22.50
C THR A 87 -16.76 9.66 22.96
N PRO A 88 -15.70 9.69 22.14
CA PRO A 88 -14.48 10.44 22.46
C PRO A 88 -14.73 11.95 22.50
N LYS A 89 -13.82 12.70 23.13
CA LYS A 89 -13.85 14.17 23.21
C LYS A 89 -12.92 14.77 22.17
N PHE A 90 -13.40 15.76 21.42
CA PHE A 90 -12.60 16.47 20.44
C PHE A 90 -12.15 17.84 20.96
N ARG A 91 -10.92 18.25 20.61
CA ARG A 91 -10.35 19.56 20.96
C ARG A 91 -9.61 20.14 19.76
N ASP A 92 -9.92 21.39 19.43
CA ASP A 92 -9.16 22.15 18.44
C ASP A 92 -8.05 22.94 19.13
N MET A 93 -6.80 22.67 18.74
CA MET A 93 -5.62 23.43 19.14
C MET A 93 -4.85 23.93 17.91
N SER A 94 -5.51 24.02 16.76
CA SER A 94 -4.94 24.58 15.54
C SER A 94 -4.86 26.11 15.62
N TRP A 95 -3.85 26.68 14.95
CA TRP A 95 -3.73 28.14 14.83
C TRP A 95 -3.20 28.55 13.45
N GLU A 96 -3.46 29.77 13.01
CA GLU A 96 -2.96 30.28 11.71
C GLU A 96 -1.48 30.66 11.78
N ALA A 97 -0.69 30.22 10.79
CA ALA A 97 0.79 30.31 10.80
C ALA A 97 1.48 29.43 11.87
N ASP A 98 0.86 28.31 12.28
CA ASP A 98 1.56 27.26 13.04
C ASP A 98 2.64 26.64 12.16
N THR A 99 3.86 26.58 12.71
CA THR A 99 5.01 25.95 12.10
C THR A 99 5.72 25.10 13.13
N VAL A 100 6.26 23.97 12.71
CA VAL A 100 7.06 23.09 13.60
C VAL A 100 8.31 23.81 14.16
N PHE A 101 8.77 24.85 13.49
CA PHE A 101 9.95 25.62 13.88
C PHE A 101 9.58 26.80 14.78
N ALA A 102 10.46 27.10 15.74
CA ALA A 102 10.43 28.40 16.39
C ALA A 102 10.85 29.47 15.38
N LEU A 103 9.99 30.45 15.14
CA LEU A 103 10.39 31.69 14.48
C LEU A 103 11.21 32.48 15.50
N GLY A 104 12.53 32.44 15.34
CA GLY A 104 13.50 33.15 16.18
C GLY A 104 13.47 34.66 16.02
#